data_AF-A0A965A310-F1
#
_entry.id   AF-A0A965A310-F1
#
_cell.length_a   1.000
_cell.length_b   1.000
_cell.length_c   1.000
_cell.angle_alpha   90.00
_cell.angle_beta   90.00
_cell.angle_gamma   90.00
#
_symmetry.space_group_name_H-M   'P 1'
#
loop_
_entity.id
_entity.type
_entity.pdbx_description
1 polymer ?
#
loop_
_entity_poly.entity_id
_entity_poly.type
_entity_poly.pdbx_seq_one_letter_code
_entity_poly.pdbx_strand_id
1 'polypeptide(L)'
;MDQFTAKTLGTSDASTWGDIQRVTELGVQTHMGTQFGLVNRVFLTVICLLVVWNVTTATVMWNRRRRAGTLGAPRKPVDERTQRSVGIFQLLLSFIYPLWGASLVLVLGVQHVGRKFSTASRISA
;
A
#
# COMPACT_ATOMS: atom_id res chain seq x y z
N MET A 1 12.93 6.80 -30.78
CA MET A 1 14.00 6.96 -31.78
C MET A 1 15.13 6.03 -31.41
N ASP A 2 15.81 5.44 -32.39
CA ASP A 2 17.02 4.67 -32.15
C ASP A 2 18.12 5.59 -31.64
N GLN A 3 18.69 5.25 -30.48
CA GLN A 3 19.63 6.14 -29.78
C GLN A 3 20.98 6.30 -30.52
N PHE A 4 21.33 5.38 -31.42
CA PHE A 4 22.61 5.39 -32.13
C PHE A 4 22.49 5.83 -33.59
N THR A 5 21.39 5.47 -34.25
CA THR A 5 21.16 5.72 -35.68
C THR A 5 20.16 6.86 -35.90
N ALA A 6 19.55 7.39 -34.84
CA ALA A 6 18.44 8.36 -34.89
C ALA A 6 17.23 7.91 -35.72
N LYS A 7 17.16 6.62 -36.10
CA LYS A 7 16.09 6.06 -36.92
C LYS A 7 14.81 5.90 -36.09
N THR A 8 13.65 6.20 -36.65
CA THR A 8 12.34 5.94 -36.04
C THR A 8 12.12 4.42 -35.88
N LEU A 9 12.15 3.92 -34.63
CA LEU A 9 11.91 2.49 -34.32
C LEU A 9 10.41 2.13 -34.24
N GLY A 10 9.52 3.12 -34.26
CA GLY A 10 8.08 2.95 -34.22
C GLY A 10 7.37 4.24 -33.84
N THR A 11 6.15 4.42 -34.33
CA THR A 11 5.24 5.51 -33.96
C THR A 11 4.15 4.95 -33.05
N SER A 12 4.05 5.48 -31.83
CA SER A 12 3.07 5.05 -30.85
C SER A 12 1.89 6.02 -30.84
N ASP A 13 0.92 5.81 -31.72
CA ASP A 13 -0.29 6.62 -31.77
C ASP A 13 -1.38 6.04 -30.88
N ALA A 14 -2.18 6.92 -30.27
CA ALA A 14 -3.30 6.54 -29.41
C ALA A 14 -4.36 5.69 -30.12
N SER A 15 -4.42 5.75 -31.46
CA SER A 15 -5.30 4.93 -32.31
C SER A 15 -4.82 3.49 -32.45
N THR A 16 -3.54 3.21 -32.20
CA THR A 16 -2.93 1.88 -32.32
C THR A 16 -2.79 1.18 -30.97
N TRP A 17 -3.17 1.83 -29.87
CA TRP A 17 -3.10 1.26 -28.52
C TRP A 17 -4.21 0.21 -28.30
N GLY A 18 -3.84 -0.93 -27.73
CA GLY A 18 -4.83 -1.88 -27.22
C GLY A 18 -5.58 -1.33 -26.01
N ASP A 19 -6.77 -1.87 -25.73
CA ASP A 19 -7.65 -1.37 -24.67
C ASP A 19 -6.98 -1.34 -23.29
N ILE A 20 -6.19 -2.37 -22.96
CA ILE A 20 -5.43 -2.43 -21.70
C ILE A 20 -4.42 -1.29 -21.62
N GLN A 21 -3.68 -1.04 -22.70
CA GLN A 21 -2.69 0.03 -22.76
C GLN A 21 -3.35 1.40 -22.57
N ARG A 22 -4.51 1.62 -23.18
CA ARG A 22 -5.25 2.88 -23.04
C ARG A 22 -5.71 3.13 -21.62
N VAL A 23 -6.21 2.10 -20.92
CA VAL A 23 -6.60 2.19 -19.50
C VAL A 23 -5.38 2.44 -18.61
N THR A 24 -4.27 1.74 -18.84
CA THR A 24 -3.04 1.96 -18.08
C THR A 24 -2.51 3.38 -18.28
N GLU A 25 -2.46 3.86 -19.52
CA GLU A 25 -2.01 5.21 -19.85
C GLU A 25 -2.92 6.27 -19.23
N LEU A 26 -4.24 6.08 -19.28
CA LEU A 26 -5.20 6.93 -18.59
C LEU A 26 -4.91 6.99 -17.09
N GLY A 27 -4.65 5.83 -16.47
CA GLY A 27 -4.29 5.72 -15.06
C GLY A 27 -2.99 6.45 -14.73
N VAL A 28 -1.94 6.26 -15.54
CA VAL A 28 -0.63 6.90 -15.35
C VAL A 28 -0.75 8.41 -15.46
N GLN A 29 -1.39 8.92 -16.51
CA GLN A 29 -1.58 10.36 -16.71
C GLN A 29 -2.47 10.97 -15.61
N THR A 30 -3.46 10.22 -15.11
CA THR A 30 -4.27 10.64 -13.96
C THR A 30 -3.40 10.73 -12.71
N HIS A 31 -2.57 9.72 -12.45
CA HIS A 31 -1.66 9.68 -11.31
C HIS A 31 -0.57 10.75 -11.35
N MET A 32 -0.04 11.04 -12.54
CA MET A 32 0.98 12.07 -12.76
C MET A 32 0.42 13.50 -12.72
N GLY A 33 -0.90 13.68 -12.67
CA GLY A 33 -1.47 15.03 -12.63
C GLY A 33 -1.58 15.71 -14.01
N THR A 34 -1.42 14.98 -15.11
CA THR A 34 -1.35 15.58 -16.47
C THR A 34 -2.70 15.62 -17.18
N GLN A 35 -3.66 14.77 -16.81
CA GLN A 35 -4.98 14.68 -17.47
C GLN A 35 -5.81 15.97 -17.44
N PHE A 36 -6.08 16.51 -16.25
CA PHE A 36 -6.94 17.70 -16.07
C PHE A 36 -6.16 18.97 -15.70
N GLY A 37 -4.87 19.01 -16.07
CA GLY A 37 -3.98 20.14 -15.79
C GLY A 37 -3.92 20.51 -14.31
N LEU A 38 -4.15 21.80 -13.99
CA LEU A 38 -3.99 22.34 -12.63
C LEU A 38 -4.93 21.69 -11.61
N VAL A 39 -6.17 21.36 -12.01
CA VAL A 39 -7.17 20.76 -11.11
C VAL A 39 -6.68 19.41 -10.57
N ASN A 40 -6.14 18.57 -11.45
CA ASN A 40 -5.63 17.25 -11.04
C ASN A 40 -4.44 17.38 -10.09
N ARG A 41 -3.54 18.34 -10.33
CA ARG A 41 -2.37 18.61 -9.48
C ARG A 41 -2.77 19.06 -8.08
N VAL A 42 -3.71 19.98 -7.97
CA VAL A 42 -4.23 20.43 -6.67
C VAL A 42 -4.89 19.27 -5.94
N PHE A 43 -5.72 18.50 -6.63
CA PHE A 43 -6.41 17.35 -6.05
C PHE A 43 -5.43 16.27 -5.54
N LEU A 44 -4.43 15.90 -6.33
CA LEU A 44 -3.38 14.96 -5.92
C LEU A 44 -2.55 15.49 -4.74
N THR A 45 -2.29 16.80 -4.70
CA THR A 45 -1.59 17.43 -3.57
C THR A 45 -2.41 17.32 -2.30
N VAL A 46 -3.72 17.58 -2.37
CA VAL A 46 -4.63 17.40 -1.23
C VAL A 46 -4.64 15.95 -0.77
N ILE A 47 -4.74 14.99 -1.69
CA ILE A 47 -4.66 13.55 -1.35
C ILE A 47 -3.34 13.23 -0.66
N CYS A 48 -2.22 13.76 -1.16
CA CYS A 48 -0.91 13.56 -0.54
C CYS A 48 -0.88 14.06 0.91
N LEU A 49 -1.41 15.26 1.17
CA LEU A 49 -1.53 15.80 2.52
C LEU A 49 -2.43 14.93 3.42
N LEU A 50 -3.54 14.42 2.89
CA LEU A 50 -4.44 13.52 3.62
C LEU A 50 -3.76 12.18 3.94
N VAL A 51 -2.92 11.65 3.04
CA VAL A 51 -2.15 10.42 3.29
C VAL A 51 -1.11 10.66 4.39
N VAL A 52 -0.39 11.78 4.36
CA VAL A 52 0.55 12.15 5.44
C VAL A 52 -0.20 12.28 6.77
N TRP A 53 -1.37 12.93 6.78
CA TRP A 53 -2.22 13.01 7.96
C TRP A 53 -2.70 11.63 8.43
N ASN A 54 -3.07 10.74 7.52
CA ASN A 54 -3.50 9.39 7.84
C ASN A 54 -2.37 8.57 8.51
N VAL A 55 -1.15 8.63 7.97
CA VAL A 55 0.00 7.90 8.52
C VAL A 55 0.39 8.45 9.90
N THR A 56 0.37 9.78 10.08
CA THR A 56 0.70 10.39 11.38
C THR A 56 -0.34 10.02 12.43
N THR A 57 -1.64 10.12 12.13
CA THR A 57 -2.71 9.72 13.05
C THR A 57 -2.68 8.22 13.37
N ALA A 58 -2.46 7.35 12.38
CA ALA A 58 -2.29 5.92 12.61
C ALA A 58 -1.12 5.62 13.55
N THR A 59 0.02 6.29 13.36
CA THR A 59 1.21 6.13 14.21
C THR A 59 0.95 6.61 15.63
N VAL A 60 0.29 7.76 15.80
CA VAL A 60 -0.10 8.28 17.12
C VAL A 60 -1.06 7.32 17.81
N MET A 61 -2.09 6.83 17.12
CA MET A 61 -3.04 5.86 17.67
C MET A 61 -2.36 4.55 18.08
N TRP A 62 -1.44 4.06 17.25
CA TRP A 62 -0.63 2.88 17.55
C TRP A 62 0.19 3.08 18.82
N ASN A 63 0.89 4.22 18.93
CA ASN A 63 1.70 4.55 20.09
C ASN A 63 0.87 4.69 21.38
N ARG A 64 -0.37 5.18 21.29
CA ARG A 64 -1.27 5.28 22.45
C ARG A 64 -1.90 3.94 22.85
N ARG A 65 -2.10 3.02 21.90
CA ARG A 65 -2.78 1.71 22.15
C ARG A 65 -1.82 0.54 22.36
N ARG A 66 -0.53 0.68 22.03
CA ARG A 66 0.48 -0.37 22.24
C ARG A 66 0.76 -0.56 23.73
N ARG A 67 1.01 -1.81 24.16
CA ARG A 67 1.42 -2.13 25.53
C ARG A 67 2.92 -1.85 25.73
N ALA A 68 3.27 -1.18 26.83
CA ALA A 68 4.66 -0.91 27.19
C ALA A 68 5.46 -2.23 27.26
N GLY A 69 6.65 -2.24 26.64
CA GLY A 69 7.53 -3.42 26.61
C GLY A 69 7.21 -4.48 25.55
N THR A 70 6.24 -4.26 24.64
CA THR A 70 5.94 -5.20 23.54
C THR A 70 6.09 -4.57 22.16
N LEU A 71 6.47 -5.38 21.16
CA LEU A 71 6.63 -5.01 19.74
C LEU A 71 5.32 -4.76 18.99
N GLY A 72 4.23 -4.46 19.69
CA GLY A 72 3.37 -3.40 19.18
C GLY A 72 1.99 -3.76 18.65
N ALA A 73 1.57 -5.01 18.48
CA ALA A 73 0.17 -5.23 18.08
C ALA A 73 -0.80 -4.83 19.21
N PRO A 74 -1.74 -3.89 18.98
CA PRO A 74 -2.83 -3.62 19.91
C PRO A 74 -3.58 -4.91 20.23
N ARG A 75 -4.24 -4.99 21.39
CA ARG A 75 -5.09 -6.15 21.69
C ARG A 75 -6.09 -6.36 20.56
N LYS A 76 -6.23 -7.62 20.13
CA LYS A 76 -7.24 -8.02 19.14
C LYS A 76 -8.60 -7.42 19.54
N PRO A 77 -9.36 -6.83 18.60
CA PRO A 77 -10.73 -6.38 18.87
C PRO A 77 -11.53 -7.52 19.51
N VAL A 78 -12.32 -7.23 20.54
CA VAL A 78 -13.11 -8.27 21.24
C VAL A 78 -14.19 -8.86 20.33
N ASP A 79 -14.65 -8.07 19.35
CA ASP A 79 -15.66 -8.50 18.38
C ASP A 79 -15.04 -9.28 17.19
N GLU A 80 -15.51 -10.51 17.02
CA GLU A 80 -15.10 -11.42 15.95
C GLU A 80 -15.57 -10.94 14.57
N ARG A 81 -16.74 -10.29 14.48
CA ARG A 81 -17.27 -9.78 13.21
C ARG A 81 -16.37 -8.69 12.64
N THR A 82 -15.92 -7.78 13.48
CA THR A 82 -14.96 -6.72 13.11
C THR A 82 -13.62 -7.30 12.67
N GLN A 83 -13.12 -8.36 13.31
CA GLN A 83 -11.88 -9.01 12.84
C GLN A 83 -12.05 -9.66 11.46
N ARG A 84 -13.19 -10.31 11.23
CA ARG A 84 -13.48 -10.95 9.95
C ARG A 84 -13.63 -9.95 8.81
N SER A 85 -14.33 -8.83 9.04
CA SER A 85 -14.52 -7.80 8.03
C SER A 85 -13.18 -7.16 7.61
N VAL A 86 -12.33 -6.83 8.59
CA VAL A 86 -10.98 -6.32 8.34
C VAL A 86 -10.14 -7.34 7.57
N GLY A 87 -10.20 -8.62 7.94
CA GLY A 87 -9.48 -9.69 7.26
C GLY A 87 -9.90 -9.86 5.79
N ILE A 88 -11.21 -9.83 5.50
CA ILE A 88 -11.73 -9.90 4.13
C ILE A 88 -11.26 -8.69 3.32
N PHE A 89 -11.35 -7.50 3.90
CA PHE A 89 -10.88 -6.28 3.23
C PHE A 89 -9.39 -6.35 2.91
N GLN A 90 -8.59 -6.88 3.83
CA GLN A 90 -7.15 -7.10 3.63
C GLN A 90 -6.87 -8.09 2.50
N LEU A 91 -7.64 -9.17 2.39
CA LEU A 91 -7.46 -10.14 1.29
C LEU A 91 -7.80 -9.52 -0.06
N LEU A 92 -8.90 -8.76 -0.13
CA LEU A 92 -9.30 -8.06 -1.34
C LEU A 92 -8.25 -7.04 -1.80
N LEU A 93 -7.73 -6.20 -0.89
CA LEU A 93 -6.67 -5.25 -1.23
C LEU A 93 -5.37 -5.96 -1.65
N SER A 94 -5.04 -7.09 -1.03
CA SER A 94 -3.83 -7.86 -1.38
C SER A 94 -3.91 -8.43 -2.79
N PHE A 95 -5.11 -8.82 -3.23
CA PHE A 95 -5.33 -9.30 -4.59
C PHE A 95 -5.22 -8.18 -5.63
N ILE A 96 -5.77 -7.00 -5.32
CA ILE A 96 -5.71 -5.84 -6.22
C ILE A 96 -4.28 -5.23 -6.24
N TYR A 97 -3.61 -5.20 -5.10
CA TYR A 97 -2.28 -4.62 -4.91
C TYR A 97 -1.30 -5.67 -4.33
N PRO A 98 -0.70 -6.52 -5.18
CA PRO A 98 0.10 -7.65 -4.73
C PRO A 98 1.32 -7.23 -3.87
N LEU A 99 1.92 -6.08 -4.16
CA LEU A 99 3.05 -5.55 -3.40
C LEU A 99 2.65 -5.23 -1.94
N TRP A 100 1.44 -4.71 -1.74
CA TRP A 100 0.92 -4.46 -0.40
C TRP A 100 0.64 -5.77 0.34
N GLY A 101 0.07 -6.77 -0.35
CA GLY A 101 -0.10 -8.12 0.19
C GLY A 101 1.22 -8.77 0.64
N ALA A 102 2.27 -8.65 -0.17
CA ALA A 102 3.60 -9.15 0.16
C ALA A 102 4.17 -8.51 1.45
N SER A 103 3.93 -7.21 1.65
CA SER A 103 4.34 -6.52 2.88
C SER A 103 3.68 -7.10 4.14
N LEU A 104 2.41 -7.53 4.04
CA LEU A 104 1.70 -8.17 5.15
C LEU A 104 2.26 -9.54 5.47
N VAL A 105 2.57 -10.34 4.45
CA VAL A 105 3.22 -11.65 4.64
C VAL A 105 4.56 -11.48 5.36
N LEU A 106 5.34 -10.47 4.98
CA LEU A 106 6.61 -10.14 5.65
C LEU A 106 6.38 -9.79 7.13
N VAL A 107 5.45 -8.88 7.42
CA VAL A 107 5.11 -8.48 8.80
C VAL A 107 4.63 -9.66 9.64
N LEU A 108 3.77 -10.53 9.07
CA LEU A 108 3.29 -11.74 9.73
C LEU A 108 4.44 -12.72 10.02
N GLY A 109 5.38 -12.87 9.09
CA GLY A 109 6.59 -13.68 9.29
C GLY A 109 7.43 -13.16 10.44
N VAL A 110 7.73 -11.85 10.45
CA VAL A 110 8.47 -11.20 11.55
C VAL A 110 7.75 -11.39 12.89
N GLN A 111 6.42 -11.22 12.92
CA GLN A 111 5.64 -11.40 14.13
C GLN A 111 5.61 -12.85 14.60
N HIS A 112 5.51 -13.82 13.68
CA HIS A 112 5.54 -15.25 14.00
C HIS A 112 6.85 -15.65 14.65
N VAL A 113 7.98 -15.18 14.10
CA VAL A 113 9.32 -15.41 14.63
C VAL A 113 9.50 -14.73 15.99
N GLY A 114 9.12 -13.46 16.13
CA GLY A 114 9.22 -12.72 17.38
C GLY A 114 8.41 -13.32 18.54
N ARG A 115 7.25 -13.92 18.25
CA ARG A 115 6.46 -14.65 19.26
C ARG A 115 7.18 -15.89 19.78
N LYS A 116 7.85 -16.66 18.91
CA LYS A 116 8.63 -17.84 19.32
C LYS A 116 9.73 -17.47 20.31
N PHE A 117 10.45 -16.38 20.04
CA PHE A 117 11.52 -15.91 20.93
C PHE A 117 11.00 -15.38 22.28
N SER A 118 9.87 -14.67 22.29
CA SER A 118 9.28 -14.16 23.54
C SER A 118 8.71 -15.25 24.44
N THR A 119 8.16 -16.33 23.86
CA THR A 119 7.67 -17.48 24.64
C THR A 119 8.82 -18.28 25.24
N ALA A 120 9.93 -18.47 24.51
CA ALA A 120 11.12 -19.18 25.03
C ALA A 120 11.73 -18.48 26.26
N SER A 121 11.76 -17.14 26.27
CA SER A 121 12.24 -16.34 27.41
C SER A 121 11.36 -16.43 28.67
N ARG A 122 10.04 -16.73 28.53
CA ARG A 122 9.13 -16.87 29.69
C ARG A 122 9.14 -18.24 30.33
N ILE A 123 9.66 -19.27 29.66
CA ILE A 123 9.73 -20.65 30.18
C ILE A 123 11.04 -20.90 30.94
N SER A 124 12.04 -20.03 30.78
CA SER A 124 13.36 -20.12 31.41
C SER A 124 13.52 -19.29 32.69
N ALA A 125 12.44 -18.69 33.22
CA ALA A 125 12.41 -17.94 34.47
C ALA A 125 11.35 -18.55 35.40
#